data_AF-A0A7V9F682-F1
#
_entry.id   AF-A0A7V9F682-F1
#
_cell.length_a   1.000
_cell.length_b   1.000
_cell.length_c   1.000
_cell.angle_alpha   90.00
_cell.angle_beta   90.00
_cell.angle_gamma   90.00
#
_symmetry.space_group_name_H-M   'P 1'
#
loop_
_entity.id
_entity.type
_entity.pdbx_description
1 polymer ?
#
loop_
_entity_poly.entity_id
_entity_poly.type
_entity_poly.pdbx_seq_one_letter_code
_entity_poly.pdbx_strand_id
1 'polypeptide(L)'
;MRRARAHLSYSNVIATAALFVALGGTSYAVTALPRNSVGPKQIRPNSVGSSELRKDAVRSKQLKSRSIKLQDISVVARRSLQGRQGPAGPAGPVGPPIAPLTAAVNAGGGVVGSLGGADGSHDPATGVYDIDFKRDLRACYAVASLSRVSGTTPDDPQAGEIVTSTTGKGVLVRTRNSGGAPTDLPFHLIVVC
;
A
#
# COMPACT_ATOMS: atom_id res chain seq x y z
N MET A 1 27.48 -97.03 -0.92
CA MET A 1 26.31 -96.17 -0.60
C MET A 1 24.97 -96.95 -0.58
N ARG A 2 24.84 -98.06 0.19
CA ARG A 2 23.61 -98.89 0.26
C ARG A 2 22.90 -98.87 1.63
N ARG A 3 23.47 -98.22 2.67
CA ARG A 3 22.91 -98.21 4.04
C ARG A 3 21.93 -97.06 4.34
N ALA A 4 22.02 -95.91 3.65
CA ALA A 4 21.09 -94.80 3.87
C ALA A 4 19.68 -95.04 3.28
N ARG A 5 19.56 -95.94 2.29
CA ARG A 5 18.28 -96.29 1.67
C ARG A 5 17.41 -97.24 2.51
N ALA A 6 17.93 -97.81 3.61
CA ALA A 6 17.20 -98.74 4.46
C ALA A 6 16.33 -98.05 5.54
N HIS A 7 16.54 -96.75 5.80
CA HIS A 7 15.83 -95.99 6.85
C HIS A 7 15.02 -94.79 6.32
N LEU A 8 14.95 -94.62 5.00
CA LEU A 8 14.07 -93.62 4.38
C LEU A 8 12.66 -94.22 4.24
N SER A 9 11.92 -94.28 5.36
CA SER A 9 10.49 -94.58 5.28
C SER A 9 9.80 -93.45 4.53
N TYR A 10 8.76 -93.78 3.77
CA TYR A 10 7.94 -92.82 3.04
C TYR A 10 7.47 -91.66 3.94
N SER A 11 7.17 -91.96 5.20
CA SER A 11 6.77 -91.00 6.22
C SER A 11 7.84 -89.93 6.49
N ASN A 12 9.12 -90.29 6.55
CA ASN A 12 10.20 -89.31 6.80
C ASN A 12 10.45 -88.41 5.59
N VAL A 13 10.27 -88.94 4.38
CA VAL A 13 10.38 -88.15 3.14
C VAL A 13 9.22 -87.15 3.04
N ILE A 14 7.99 -87.60 3.30
CA ILE A 14 6.83 -86.70 3.29
C ILE A 14 6.92 -85.68 4.44
N ALA A 15 7.33 -86.09 5.65
CA ALA A 15 7.46 -85.18 6.78
C ALA A 15 8.50 -84.07 6.52
N THR A 16 9.65 -84.41 5.94
CA THR A 16 10.69 -83.43 5.59
C THR A 16 10.29 -82.53 4.41
N ALA A 17 9.61 -83.08 3.39
CA ALA A 17 9.07 -82.29 2.28
C ALA A 17 7.97 -81.33 2.74
N ALA A 18 7.04 -81.80 3.58
CA ALA A 18 5.99 -80.97 4.16
C ALA A 18 6.57 -79.85 5.03
N LEU A 19 7.58 -80.16 5.85
CA LEU A 19 8.29 -79.15 6.65
C LEU A 19 9.02 -78.13 5.77
N PHE A 20 9.65 -78.58 4.69
CA PHE A 20 10.31 -77.69 3.72
C PHE A 20 9.31 -76.75 3.02
N VAL A 21 8.15 -77.25 2.62
CA VAL A 21 7.08 -76.43 2.00
C VAL A 21 6.45 -75.48 3.02
N ALA A 22 6.21 -75.94 4.25
CA ALA A 22 5.66 -75.12 5.33
C ALA A 22 6.59 -73.96 5.71
N LEU A 23 7.91 -74.18 5.71
CA LEU A 23 8.92 -73.15 5.96
C LEU A 23 9.20 -72.28 4.70
N GLY A 24 8.96 -72.80 3.51
CA GLY A 24 9.25 -72.13 2.23
C GLY A 24 8.15 -71.19 1.70
N GLY A 25 6.96 -71.19 2.30
CA GLY A 25 5.78 -70.47 1.80
C GLY A 25 5.95 -68.95 1.66
N THR A 26 6.81 -68.31 2.45
CA THR A 26 7.07 -66.86 2.37
C THR A 26 8.12 -66.51 1.30
N SER A 27 9.04 -67.41 1.00
CA SER A 27 10.12 -67.18 0.02
C SER A 27 9.63 -67.14 -1.42
N TYR A 28 8.57 -67.88 -1.75
CA TYR A 28 8.00 -67.87 -3.11
C TYR A 28 7.40 -66.50 -3.48
N ALA A 29 6.79 -65.79 -2.52
CA ALA A 29 6.22 -64.47 -2.77
C ALA A 29 7.27 -63.39 -3.09
N VAL A 30 8.51 -63.56 -2.60
CA VAL A 30 9.62 -62.61 -2.83
C VAL A 30 10.34 -62.87 -4.15
N THR A 31 10.48 -64.14 -4.56
CA THR A 31 11.19 -64.51 -5.79
C THR A 31 10.29 -64.58 -7.03
N ALA A 32 8.98 -64.70 -6.86
CA ALA A 32 8.04 -64.90 -7.97
C ALA A 32 7.44 -63.61 -8.56
N LEU A 33 7.73 -62.42 -8.01
CA LEU A 33 7.21 -61.17 -8.58
C LEU A 33 8.12 -60.66 -9.70
N PRO A 34 7.67 -60.66 -10.97
CA PRO A 34 8.43 -60.03 -12.03
C PRO A 34 8.56 -58.52 -11.76
N ARG A 35 9.64 -57.90 -12.26
CA ARG A 35 9.84 -56.45 -12.11
C ARG A 35 8.61 -55.67 -12.61
N ASN A 36 8.22 -54.62 -11.89
CA ASN A 36 7.06 -53.77 -12.17
C ASN A 36 5.68 -54.48 -12.10
N SER A 37 5.58 -55.62 -11.40
CA SER A 37 4.31 -56.37 -11.25
C SER A 37 3.54 -56.08 -9.96
N VAL A 38 3.96 -55.07 -9.19
CA VAL A 38 3.22 -54.56 -8.04
C VAL A 38 2.45 -53.31 -8.48
N GLY A 39 1.15 -53.47 -8.70
CA GLY A 39 0.21 -52.41 -9.04
C GLY A 39 -0.58 -51.88 -7.84
N PRO A 40 -1.46 -50.89 -8.07
CA PRO A 40 -2.16 -50.17 -7.01
C PRO A 40 -3.03 -51.07 -6.11
N LYS A 41 -3.63 -52.14 -6.64
CA LYS A 41 -4.46 -53.08 -5.87
C LYS A 41 -3.69 -53.87 -4.82
N GLN A 42 -2.37 -54.01 -4.99
CA GLN A 42 -1.48 -54.71 -4.05
C GLN A 42 -0.88 -53.77 -2.99
N ILE A 43 -1.09 -52.45 -3.13
CA ILE A 43 -0.53 -51.43 -2.23
C ILE A 43 -1.68 -50.88 -1.38
N ARG A 44 -1.55 -50.96 -0.06
CA ARG A 44 -2.53 -50.37 0.86
C ARG A 44 -2.45 -48.84 0.78
N PRO A 45 -3.57 -48.10 0.90
CA PRO A 45 -3.54 -46.65 0.96
C PRO A 45 -2.57 -46.14 2.04
N ASN A 46 -1.80 -45.10 1.72
CA ASN A 46 -0.81 -44.47 2.62
C ASN A 46 0.36 -45.38 3.07
N SER A 47 0.59 -46.53 2.44
CA SER A 47 1.70 -47.42 2.81
C SER A 47 3.07 -47.00 2.24
N VAL A 48 3.12 -45.98 1.40
CA VAL A 48 4.35 -45.45 0.80
C VAL A 48 4.60 -44.06 1.39
N GLY A 49 5.57 -43.97 2.29
CA GLY A 49 5.98 -42.75 2.95
C GLY A 49 7.32 -42.22 2.42
N SER A 50 7.95 -41.35 3.20
CA SER A 50 9.22 -40.72 2.83
C SER A 50 10.40 -41.68 2.85
N SER A 51 10.40 -42.71 3.71
CA SER A 51 11.46 -43.72 3.80
C SER A 51 11.53 -44.61 2.56
N GLU A 52 10.39 -44.85 1.92
CA GLU A 52 10.28 -45.70 0.72
C GLU A 52 10.55 -44.90 -0.56
N LEU A 53 10.52 -43.57 -0.49
CA LEU A 53 10.79 -42.67 -1.62
C LEU A 53 12.26 -42.26 -1.65
N ARG A 54 12.98 -42.73 -2.66
CA ARG A 54 14.35 -42.27 -2.93
C ARG A 54 14.37 -40.79 -3.30
N LYS A 55 15.49 -40.12 -3.03
CA LYS A 55 15.75 -38.76 -3.49
C LYS A 55 15.54 -38.66 -5.02
N ASP A 56 14.85 -37.62 -5.46
CA ASP A 56 14.54 -37.32 -6.88
C ASP A 56 13.71 -38.41 -7.61
N ALA A 57 13.00 -39.27 -6.86
CA ALA A 57 12.13 -40.31 -7.43
C ALA A 57 10.91 -39.73 -8.15
N VAL A 58 10.34 -38.62 -7.64
CA VAL A 58 9.18 -37.94 -8.23
C VAL A 58 9.66 -36.87 -9.20
N ARG A 59 9.35 -37.02 -10.49
CA ARG A 59 9.68 -36.06 -11.55
C ARG A 59 8.41 -35.53 -12.19
N SER A 60 8.54 -34.54 -13.07
CA SER A 60 7.39 -33.88 -13.71
C SER A 60 6.42 -34.85 -14.40
N LYS A 61 6.92 -35.95 -14.98
CA LYS A 61 6.08 -36.97 -15.64
C LYS A 61 5.18 -37.76 -14.69
N GLN A 62 5.51 -37.81 -13.39
CA GLN A 62 4.68 -38.45 -12.37
C GLN A 62 3.67 -37.49 -11.74
N LEU A 63 3.76 -36.19 -12.04
CA LEU A 63 2.87 -35.16 -11.53
C LEU A 63 1.80 -34.85 -12.58
N LYS A 64 0.52 -34.97 -12.21
CA LYS A 64 -0.57 -34.55 -13.08
C LYS A 64 -0.59 -33.02 -13.15
N SER A 65 -0.76 -32.46 -14.34
CA SER A 65 -0.87 -31.01 -14.50
C SER A 65 -2.02 -30.45 -13.66
N ARG A 66 -1.77 -29.30 -12.99
CA ARG A 66 -2.74 -28.61 -12.12
C ARG A 66 -3.21 -29.41 -10.90
N SER A 67 -2.52 -30.49 -10.49
CA SER A 67 -2.90 -31.26 -9.29
C SER A 67 -2.27 -30.76 -7.99
N ILE A 68 -1.16 -30.02 -8.06
CA ILE A 68 -0.45 -29.49 -6.89
C ILE A 68 -1.11 -28.21 -6.42
N LYS A 69 -1.56 -28.19 -5.16
CA LYS A 69 -2.15 -27.00 -4.54
C LYS A 69 -1.07 -26.16 -3.88
N LEU A 70 -1.38 -24.88 -3.65
CA LEU A 70 -0.46 -23.98 -2.95
C LEU A 70 -0.04 -24.55 -1.58
N GLN A 71 -0.99 -25.16 -0.85
CA GLN A 71 -0.75 -25.78 0.46
C GLN A 71 0.32 -26.88 0.46
N ASP A 72 0.52 -27.57 -0.67
CA ASP A 72 1.49 -28.67 -0.82
C ASP A 72 2.93 -28.14 -1.04
N ILE A 73 3.09 -26.85 -1.34
CA ILE A 73 4.37 -26.19 -1.59
C ILE A 73 4.87 -25.54 -0.30
N SER A 74 6.16 -25.70 0.02
CA SER A 74 6.75 -25.10 1.22
C SER A 74 6.67 -23.56 1.19
N VAL A 75 6.56 -22.94 2.38
CA VAL A 75 6.49 -21.48 2.50
C VAL A 75 7.71 -20.80 1.88
N VAL A 76 8.89 -21.40 2.02
CA VAL A 76 10.14 -20.91 1.42
C VAL A 76 10.04 -20.88 -0.11
N ALA A 77 9.58 -21.98 -0.71
CA ALA A 77 9.40 -22.05 -2.16
C ALA A 77 8.32 -21.07 -2.67
N ARG A 78 7.25 -20.84 -1.89
CA ARG A 78 6.24 -19.82 -2.25
C ARG A 78 6.82 -18.42 -2.29
N ARG A 79 7.68 -18.07 -1.32
CA ARG A 79 8.35 -16.77 -1.28
C ARG A 79 9.32 -16.59 -2.45
N SER A 80 10.04 -17.64 -2.85
CA SER A 80 10.90 -17.56 -4.04
C SER A 80 10.13 -17.45 -5.36
N LEU A 81 8.87 -17.90 -5.39
CA LEU A 81 7.99 -17.78 -6.56
C LEU A 81 7.25 -16.43 -6.63
N GLN A 82 7.25 -15.64 -5.56
CA GLN A 82 6.68 -14.29 -5.61
C GLN A 82 7.55 -13.43 -6.54
N GLY A 83 6.94 -12.93 -7.62
CA GLY A 83 7.59 -11.99 -8.51
C GLY A 83 8.06 -10.74 -7.75
N ARG A 84 9.12 -10.09 -8.25
CA ARG A 84 9.55 -8.80 -7.70
C ARG A 84 8.39 -7.81 -7.82
N GLN A 85 8.14 -7.04 -6.76
CA GLN A 85 7.25 -5.89 -6.85
C GLN A 85 7.72 -4.99 -7.99
N GLY A 86 6.78 -4.53 -8.83
CA GLY A 86 7.11 -3.58 -9.89
C GLY A 86 7.67 -2.27 -9.34
N PRO A 87 8.34 -1.45 -10.17
CA PRO A 87 8.74 -0.12 -9.76
C PRO A 87 7.52 0.71 -9.31
N ALA A 88 7.76 1.70 -8.45
CA ALA A 88 6.73 2.68 -8.13
C ALA A 88 6.22 3.34 -9.42
N GLY A 89 4.93 3.69 -9.46
CA GLY A 89 4.38 4.46 -10.55
C GLY A 89 5.02 5.86 -10.64
N PRO A 90 4.93 6.53 -11.79
CA PRO A 90 5.39 7.91 -11.91
C PRO A 90 4.63 8.82 -10.94
N ALA A 91 5.27 9.90 -10.51
CA ALA A 91 4.58 10.95 -9.76
C ALA A 91 3.42 11.52 -10.58
N GLY A 92 2.33 11.90 -9.91
CA GLY A 92 1.21 12.58 -10.56
C GLY A 92 1.62 13.96 -11.12
N PRO A 93 0.82 14.53 -12.04
CA PRO A 93 1.06 15.88 -12.53
C PRO A 93 1.00 16.90 -11.39
N VAL A 94 1.84 17.93 -11.46
CA VAL A 94 1.74 19.09 -10.55
C VAL A 94 0.39 19.77 -10.80
N GLY A 95 -0.34 20.11 -9.73
CA GLY A 95 -1.60 20.85 -9.83
C GLY A 95 -1.40 22.24 -10.46
N PRO A 96 -2.47 22.88 -10.98
CA PRO A 96 -2.38 24.23 -11.51
C PRO A 96 -1.88 25.21 -10.42
N PRO A 97 -1.03 26.20 -10.77
CA PRO A 97 -0.54 27.17 -9.80
C PRO A 97 -1.70 28.03 -9.30
N ILE A 98 -1.93 28.03 -7.99
CA ILE A 98 -2.78 29.04 -7.34
C ILE A 98 -1.85 30.20 -7.00
N ALA A 99 -1.91 31.29 -7.77
CA ALA A 99 -1.21 32.52 -7.43
C ALA A 99 -2.16 33.41 -6.61
N PRO A 100 -2.03 33.46 -5.27
CA PRO A 100 -2.89 34.32 -4.48
C PRO A 100 -2.62 35.77 -4.85
N LEU A 101 -3.70 36.54 -4.93
CA LEU A 101 -3.64 37.99 -4.94
C LEU A 101 -3.30 38.47 -3.54
N THR A 102 -2.37 39.40 -3.41
CA THR A 102 -2.00 39.95 -2.09
C THR A 102 -1.87 41.46 -2.12
N ALA A 103 -2.15 42.10 -0.99
CA ALA A 103 -1.90 43.51 -0.78
C ALA A 103 -1.46 43.76 0.68
N ALA A 104 -0.39 44.52 0.88
CA ALA A 104 -0.02 45.11 2.15
C ALA A 104 -0.43 46.59 2.11
N VAL A 105 -1.35 46.96 3.00
CA VAL A 105 -2.01 48.28 3.00
C VAL A 105 -1.64 48.99 4.30
N ASN A 106 -1.10 50.20 4.18
CA ASN A 106 -0.75 51.03 5.34
C ASN A 106 -1.99 51.75 5.90
N ALA A 107 -1.88 52.38 7.07
CA ALA A 107 -3.02 53.06 7.72
C ALA A 107 -3.65 54.14 6.82
N GLY A 108 -2.83 54.87 6.05
CA GLY A 108 -3.28 55.86 5.07
C GLY A 108 -3.79 55.29 3.74
N GLY A 109 -4.13 54.00 3.68
CA GLY A 109 -4.77 53.34 2.53
C GLY A 109 -3.86 53.10 1.33
N GLY A 110 -2.58 53.45 1.43
CA GLY A 110 -1.60 53.17 0.38
C GLY A 110 -1.19 51.70 0.36
N VAL A 111 -1.19 51.09 -0.82
CA VAL A 111 -0.63 49.74 -1.02
C VAL A 111 0.89 49.86 -1.13
N VAL A 112 1.61 49.27 -0.18
CA VAL A 112 3.08 49.32 -0.14
C VAL A 112 3.74 48.06 -0.72
N GLY A 113 2.96 47.01 -0.95
CA GLY A 113 3.38 45.80 -1.65
C GLY A 113 2.17 45.00 -2.11
N SER A 114 2.23 44.43 -3.32
CA SER A 114 1.14 43.61 -3.86
C SER A 114 1.65 42.58 -4.84
N LEU A 115 1.01 41.40 -4.83
CA LEU A 115 1.02 40.46 -5.94
C LEU A 115 -0.32 40.54 -6.66
N GLY A 116 -0.26 40.79 -7.98
CA GLY A 116 -1.44 40.90 -8.82
C GLY A 116 -2.01 42.30 -9.02
N GLY A 117 -1.30 43.34 -8.56
CA GLY A 117 -1.53 44.73 -8.97
C GLY A 117 -2.72 45.40 -8.28
N ALA A 118 -2.72 45.41 -6.95
CA ALA A 118 -3.72 46.08 -6.14
C ALA A 118 -3.48 47.60 -6.06
N ASP A 119 -4.56 48.37 -6.23
CA ASP A 119 -4.61 49.78 -5.86
C ASP A 119 -5.46 49.93 -4.60
N GLY A 120 -5.04 50.82 -3.69
CA GLY A 120 -5.74 51.07 -2.43
C GLY A 120 -6.23 52.49 -2.33
N SER A 121 -7.44 52.66 -1.81
CA SER A 121 -8.01 53.94 -1.41
C SER A 121 -8.70 53.77 -0.06
N HIS A 122 -8.84 54.88 0.68
CA HIS A 122 -9.54 54.88 1.95
C HIS A 122 -10.17 56.25 2.20
N ASP A 123 -11.24 56.27 2.98
CA ASP A 123 -11.80 57.50 3.53
C ASP A 123 -11.14 57.76 4.89
N PRO A 124 -10.39 58.87 5.06
CA PRO A 124 -9.66 59.12 6.30
C PRO A 124 -10.56 59.14 7.53
N ALA A 125 -10.06 58.59 8.64
CA ALA A 125 -10.72 58.45 9.93
C ALA A 125 -12.00 57.59 9.94
N THR A 126 -12.25 56.80 8.89
CA THR A 126 -13.43 55.91 8.82
C THR A 126 -13.09 54.45 9.06
N GLY A 127 -11.81 54.07 9.02
CA GLY A 127 -11.37 52.68 9.04
C GLY A 127 -11.91 51.87 7.85
N VAL A 128 -12.28 52.51 6.73
CA VAL A 128 -12.83 51.83 5.55
C VAL A 128 -11.87 52.01 4.37
N TYR A 129 -11.49 50.88 3.78
CA TYR A 129 -10.56 50.79 2.66
C TYR A 129 -11.21 50.08 1.49
N ASP A 130 -10.96 50.57 0.28
CA ASP A 130 -11.31 49.89 -0.97
C ASP A 130 -10.03 49.49 -1.69
N ILE A 131 -9.86 48.17 -1.88
CA ILE A 131 -8.70 47.57 -2.52
C ILE A 131 -9.13 46.97 -3.86
N ASP A 132 -8.77 47.61 -4.97
CA ASP A 132 -9.12 47.19 -6.32
C ASP A 132 -7.97 46.37 -6.94
N PHE A 133 -8.26 45.15 -7.40
CA PHE A 133 -7.28 44.28 -8.05
C PHE A 133 -7.35 44.32 -9.57
N LYS A 134 -8.22 45.15 -10.16
CA LYS A 134 -8.49 45.27 -11.61
C LYS A 134 -8.90 43.95 -12.27
N ARG A 135 -9.39 42.98 -11.49
CA ARG A 135 -9.86 41.65 -11.93
C ARG A 135 -11.22 41.33 -11.35
N ASP A 136 -11.96 40.40 -11.95
CA ASP A 136 -13.22 39.91 -11.38
C ASP A 136 -12.92 39.00 -10.16
N LEU A 137 -13.48 39.36 -9.00
CA LEU A 137 -13.30 38.67 -7.72
C LEU A 137 -14.54 37.90 -7.27
N ARG A 138 -15.58 37.76 -8.12
CA ARG A 138 -16.85 37.11 -7.74
C ARG A 138 -16.71 35.65 -7.29
N ALA A 139 -15.71 34.93 -7.79
CA ALA A 139 -15.43 33.54 -7.44
C ALA A 139 -14.33 33.41 -6.36
N CYS A 140 -13.90 34.52 -5.77
CA CYS A 140 -12.73 34.58 -4.89
C CYS A 140 -13.13 34.85 -3.44
N TYR A 141 -12.29 34.37 -2.52
CA TYR A 141 -12.42 34.58 -1.09
C TYR A 141 -11.32 35.50 -0.59
N ALA A 142 -11.68 36.53 0.18
CA ALA A 142 -10.76 37.53 0.70
C ALA A 142 -10.62 37.40 2.22
N VAL A 143 -9.40 37.29 2.72
CA VAL A 143 -9.07 37.29 4.15
C VAL A 143 -8.01 38.33 4.44
N ALA A 144 -8.19 39.09 5.52
CA ALA A 144 -7.21 40.08 5.95
C ALA A 144 -6.90 39.93 7.44
N SER A 145 -5.71 40.37 7.82
CA SER A 145 -5.28 40.48 9.21
C SER A 145 -4.62 41.83 9.46
N LEU A 146 -4.98 42.48 10.57
CA LEU A 146 -4.22 43.63 11.08
C LEU A 146 -2.76 43.22 11.23
N SER A 147 -1.87 44.00 10.63
CA SER A 147 -0.46 43.63 10.49
C SER A 147 0.39 44.88 10.47
N ARG A 148 1.65 44.76 10.87
CA ARG A 148 2.59 45.86 10.76
C ARG A 148 2.91 46.14 9.30
N VAL A 149 2.64 47.35 8.83
CA VAL A 149 2.90 47.78 7.45
C VAL A 149 3.55 49.16 7.48
N SER A 150 4.80 49.24 7.04
CA SER A 150 5.53 50.50 6.95
C SER A 150 4.90 51.43 5.89
N GLY A 151 4.97 52.75 6.11
CA GLY A 151 4.62 53.75 5.10
C GLY A 151 3.79 54.91 5.62
N THR A 152 2.99 54.71 6.67
CA THR A 152 2.24 55.74 7.40
C THR A 152 2.11 55.35 8.87
N THR A 153 1.73 56.30 9.74
CA THR A 153 1.46 56.01 11.16
C THR A 153 -0.05 55.90 11.41
N PRO A 154 -0.52 54.96 12.25
CA PRO A 154 0.26 53.92 12.93
C PRO A 154 0.76 52.83 11.96
N ASP A 155 2.02 52.44 12.08
CA ASP A 155 2.63 51.36 11.31
C ASP A 155 2.46 50.00 12.01
N ASP A 156 2.31 50.00 13.33
CA ASP A 156 2.05 48.83 14.17
C ASP A 156 0.66 48.93 14.85
N PRO A 157 -0.33 48.13 14.43
CA PRO A 157 -1.68 48.23 14.97
C PRO A 157 -1.79 47.57 16.35
N GLN A 158 -2.53 48.20 17.27
CA GLN A 158 -3.02 47.52 18.47
C GLN A 158 -4.09 46.48 18.11
N ALA A 159 -4.46 45.64 19.08
CA ALA A 159 -5.55 44.68 18.91
C ALA A 159 -6.85 45.37 18.46
N GLY A 160 -7.52 44.79 17.47
CA GLY A 160 -8.71 45.36 16.84
C GLY A 160 -9.47 44.33 16.01
N GLU A 161 -10.55 44.79 15.39
CA GLU A 161 -11.39 44.01 14.47
C GLU A 161 -11.04 44.37 13.03
N ILE A 162 -11.01 43.38 12.15
CA ILE A 162 -10.90 43.55 10.71
C ILE A 162 -11.94 42.68 10.00
N VAL A 163 -12.69 43.28 9.07
CA VAL A 163 -13.73 42.60 8.29
C VAL A 163 -13.50 42.88 6.82
N THR A 164 -13.51 41.83 6.01
CA THR A 164 -13.38 41.91 4.55
C THR A 164 -14.73 41.61 3.88
N SER A 165 -15.01 42.28 2.76
CA SER A 165 -16.16 42.02 1.92
C SER A 165 -15.75 42.18 0.45
N THR A 166 -15.86 41.12 -0.34
CA THR A 166 -15.53 41.16 -1.76
C THR A 166 -16.60 41.92 -2.55
N THR A 167 -16.20 42.88 -3.38
CA THR A 167 -17.08 43.80 -4.13
C THR A 167 -16.72 43.80 -5.61
N GLY A 168 -17.24 42.85 -6.39
CA GLY A 168 -17.08 42.83 -7.86
C GLY A 168 -15.62 42.73 -8.33
N LYS A 169 -14.89 43.85 -8.37
CA LYS A 169 -13.48 43.95 -8.75
C LYS A 169 -12.51 44.28 -7.60
N GLY A 170 -13.05 44.57 -6.41
CA GLY A 170 -12.26 44.96 -5.24
C GLY A 170 -12.66 44.21 -3.97
N VAL A 171 -12.00 44.57 -2.88
CA VAL A 171 -12.29 44.12 -1.53
C VAL A 171 -12.45 45.35 -0.65
N LEU A 172 -13.64 45.49 -0.07
CA LEU A 172 -13.89 46.45 0.99
C LEU A 172 -13.35 45.88 2.31
N VAL A 173 -12.45 46.61 2.96
CA VAL A 173 -11.90 46.24 4.27
C VAL A 173 -12.33 47.27 5.30
N ARG A 174 -12.79 46.81 6.46
CA ARG A 174 -13.19 47.66 7.57
C ARG A 174 -12.37 47.31 8.80
N THR A 175 -11.74 48.29 9.41
CA THR A 175 -10.92 48.15 10.61
C THR A 175 -11.51 48.94 11.77
N ARG A 176 -11.45 48.37 12.97
CA ARG A 176 -11.87 49.00 14.21
C ARG A 176 -10.87 48.71 15.31
N ASN A 177 -10.76 49.62 16.26
CA ASN A 177 -9.96 49.38 17.47
C ASN A 177 -10.63 48.37 18.42
N SER A 178 -9.95 48.01 19.50
CA SER A 178 -10.47 47.10 20.54
C SER A 178 -11.74 47.58 21.23
N GLY A 179 -12.04 48.88 21.19
CA GLY A 179 -13.29 49.48 21.68
C GLY A 179 -14.42 49.48 20.65
N GLY A 180 -14.21 48.94 19.45
CA GLY A 180 -15.20 48.89 18.37
C GLY A 180 -15.37 50.19 17.59
N ALA A 181 -14.57 51.23 17.86
CA ALA A 181 -14.61 52.47 17.09
C ALA A 181 -13.89 52.29 15.74
N PRO A 182 -14.41 52.84 14.63
CA PRO A 182 -13.72 52.83 13.35
C PRO A 182 -12.35 53.52 13.48
N THR A 183 -11.31 52.89 12.96
CA THR A 183 -9.93 53.39 13.11
C THR A 183 -9.11 52.93 11.92
N ASP A 184 -8.35 53.83 11.34
CA ASP A 184 -7.44 53.54 10.23
C ASP A 184 -6.25 52.72 10.75
N LEU A 185 -6.17 51.45 10.35
CA LEU A 185 -5.16 50.51 10.82
C LEU A 185 -4.53 49.78 9.64
N PRO A 186 -3.20 49.54 9.65
CA PRO A 186 -2.52 48.78 8.60
C PRO A 186 -2.89 47.29 8.63
N PHE A 187 -2.90 46.65 7.45
CA PHE A 187 -3.25 45.24 7.32
C PHE A 187 -2.60 44.57 6.09
N HIS A 188 -2.56 43.24 6.14
CA HIS A 188 -2.29 42.40 4.98
C HIS A 188 -3.59 41.76 4.52
N LEU A 189 -3.77 41.69 3.20
CA LEU A 189 -4.91 41.09 2.52
C LEU A 189 -4.42 39.99 1.58
N ILE A 190 -5.09 38.85 1.62
CA ILE A 190 -4.91 37.72 0.71
C ILE A 190 -6.25 37.40 0.07
N VAL A 191 -6.27 37.28 -1.24
CA VAL A 191 -7.44 36.87 -2.02
C VAL A 191 -7.10 35.63 -2.83
N VAL A 192 -7.92 34.59 -2.67
CA VAL A 192 -7.75 33.30 -3.35
C VAL A 192 -8.94 33.03 -4.25
N CYS A 193 -8.63 32.72 -5.50
CA CYS A 193 -9.48 32.16 -6.54
C CYS A 193 -8.80 30.84 -6.95
#